data_AF-A0A3R7UV92-F1
#
_entry.id   AF-A0A3R7UV92-F1
#
_cell.length_a   1.000
_cell.length_b   1.000
_cell.length_c   1.000
_cell.angle_alpha   90.00
_cell.angle_beta   90.00
_cell.angle_gamma   90.00
#
_symmetry.space_group_name_H-M   'P 1'
#
loop_
_entity.id
_entity.type
_entity.pdbx_description
1 polymer ?
#
loop_
_entity_poly.entity_id
_entity_poly.type
_entity_poly.pdbx_seq_one_letter_code
_entity_poly.pdbx_strand_id
1 'polypeptide(L)'
;MDRRRCTPLFNTCPYRQGFSLVIISLVLLISLPIENIVAEESSHQEKVTLLDVHVLDSSCLNEESCFSWQPSNLIEYFGADWCEPCLEIEQEINQIDFNESVIIHHHPSTSDSTFLQYSKLKFDNQYRLLFIPSIVINGNGLLTGTSQGLEINQAINDINSSFNGIQDIELNNGTLYWNASAGYNLNLWMLEETPHEFENYSHQNLATSFLSFDSGNKSANLSSWTENWNGRIVFMLEDAGITNLTSASSQPLGNFDFNQEQDVDDEKSVREELKPSTLALMVGIILFLLLLPALIMFQGLRKQGKKIPDIEQE
;
A
#
# COMPACT_ATOMS: atom_id res chain seq x y z
N MET A 1 -13.76 -59.40 62.91
CA MET A 1 -14.91 -58.88 62.15
C MET A 1 -15.12 -57.45 62.59
N ASP A 2 -14.58 -56.50 61.85
CA ASP A 2 -14.79 -55.07 62.12
C ASP A 2 -14.74 -54.32 60.79
N ARG A 3 -15.93 -53.93 60.31
CA ARG A 3 -16.13 -53.12 59.10
C ARG A 3 -15.86 -51.66 59.47
N ARG A 4 -14.69 -51.13 59.12
CA ARG A 4 -14.47 -49.68 59.12
C ARG A 4 -14.99 -49.06 57.83
N ARG A 5 -15.76 -48.00 58.04
CA ARG A 5 -16.55 -47.22 57.10
C ARG A 5 -15.66 -46.46 56.13
N CYS A 6 -16.01 -46.48 54.85
CA CYS A 6 -15.55 -45.50 53.88
C CYS A 6 -16.13 -44.12 54.24
N THR A 7 -15.28 -43.14 54.48
CA THR A 7 -15.62 -41.71 54.49
C THR A 7 -15.25 -41.12 53.13
N PRO A 8 -16.21 -40.60 52.34
CA PRO A 8 -15.87 -39.81 51.16
C PRO A 8 -15.43 -38.41 51.58
N LEU A 9 -14.16 -38.09 51.34
CA LEU A 9 -13.72 -36.74 51.01
C LEU A 9 -14.40 -36.34 49.69
N PHE A 10 -14.75 -35.06 49.57
CA PHE A 10 -15.60 -34.45 48.52
C PHE A 10 -17.09 -34.44 48.81
N ASN A 11 -17.47 -33.46 49.64
CA ASN A 11 -18.80 -32.93 49.73
C ASN A 11 -19.04 -32.03 48.49
N THR A 12 -19.39 -32.63 47.36
CA THR A 12 -20.00 -31.93 46.22
C THR A 12 -21.39 -32.50 46.02
N CYS A 13 -22.39 -31.92 46.69
CA CYS A 13 -23.78 -32.07 46.27
C CYS A 13 -23.93 -31.39 44.90
N PRO A 14 -24.29 -32.11 43.83
CA PRO A 14 -24.62 -31.49 42.57
C PRO A 14 -26.02 -30.88 42.70
N TYR A 15 -26.11 -29.55 42.68
CA TYR A 15 -27.36 -28.89 42.33
C TYR A 15 -27.65 -29.20 40.86
N ARG A 16 -28.43 -30.27 40.71
CA ARG A 16 -28.79 -30.98 39.50
C ARG A 16 -29.83 -30.15 38.73
N GLN A 17 -29.67 -30.11 37.40
CA GLN A 17 -30.67 -29.78 36.36
C GLN A 17 -30.74 -28.37 35.75
N GLY A 18 -30.02 -27.34 36.22
CA GLY A 18 -30.02 -26.03 35.54
C GLY A 18 -28.88 -25.81 34.55
N PHE A 19 -27.66 -26.16 34.96
CA PHE A 19 -26.44 -25.72 34.28
C PHE A 19 -26.08 -26.51 33.01
N SER A 20 -26.53 -27.77 32.92
CA SER A 20 -26.21 -28.64 31.78
C SER A 20 -27.02 -28.29 30.52
N LEU A 21 -28.25 -27.77 30.68
CA LEU A 21 -29.10 -27.41 29.54
C LEU A 21 -28.65 -26.10 28.86
N VAL A 22 -28.10 -25.16 29.63
CA VAL A 22 -27.58 -23.89 29.10
C VAL A 22 -26.34 -24.13 28.23
N ILE A 23 -25.42 -25.00 28.67
CA ILE A 23 -24.21 -25.33 27.90
C ILE A 23 -24.58 -26.12 26.62
N ILE A 24 -25.53 -27.05 26.69
CA ILE A 24 -25.99 -27.80 25.51
C ILE A 24 -26.73 -26.90 24.52
N SER A 25 -27.53 -25.94 25.00
CA SER A 25 -28.19 -24.94 24.15
C SER A 25 -27.20 -23.97 23.49
N LEU A 26 -26.10 -23.63 24.17
CA LEU A 26 -25.05 -22.77 23.63
C LEU A 26 -24.24 -23.48 22.54
N VAL A 27 -23.98 -24.78 22.69
CA VAL A 27 -23.25 -25.60 21.70
C VAL A 27 -24.11 -25.89 20.46
N LEU A 28 -25.43 -26.02 20.61
CA LEU A 28 -26.36 -26.22 19.49
C LEU A 28 -26.59 -24.96 18.63
N LEU A 29 -26.41 -23.76 19.19
CA LEU A 29 -26.49 -22.51 18.41
C LEU A 29 -25.26 -22.28 17.52
N ILE A 30 -24.13 -22.93 17.80
CA ILE A 30 -22.88 -22.79 17.03
C ILE A 30 -22.82 -23.78 15.84
N SER A 31 -23.77 -24.74 15.75
CA SER A 31 -23.75 -25.82 14.76
C SER A 31 -24.77 -25.66 13.62
N LEU A 32 -25.29 -24.45 13.39
CA LEU A 32 -26.06 -24.17 12.18
C LEU A 32 -25.12 -24.13 10.97
N PRO A 33 -25.38 -24.90 9.89
CA PRO A 33 -24.62 -24.77 8.65
C PRO A 33 -24.89 -23.38 8.08
N ILE A 34 -23.83 -22.60 7.90
CA ILE A 34 -23.87 -21.38 7.11
C ILE A 34 -24.15 -21.85 5.68
N GLU A 35 -25.35 -21.57 5.15
CA GLU A 35 -25.59 -21.72 3.72
C GLU A 35 -24.62 -20.79 2.99
N ASN A 36 -23.83 -21.36 2.08
CA ASN A 36 -22.90 -20.61 1.25
C ASN A 36 -23.69 -19.56 0.46
N ILE A 37 -23.59 -18.30 0.90
CA ILE A 37 -23.89 -17.18 0.02
C ILE A 37 -22.81 -17.26 -1.06
N VAL A 38 -23.22 -17.61 -2.28
CA VAL A 38 -22.38 -17.44 -3.45
C VAL A 38 -22.08 -15.95 -3.51
N ALA A 39 -20.85 -15.58 -3.16
CA ALA A 39 -20.32 -14.28 -3.48
C ALA A 39 -20.46 -14.12 -4.99
N GLU A 40 -21.21 -13.10 -5.39
CA GLU A 40 -21.19 -12.63 -6.76
C GLU A 40 -19.74 -12.30 -7.07
N GLU A 41 -19.14 -13.11 -7.95
CA GLU A 41 -17.79 -12.91 -8.45
C GLU A 41 -17.80 -11.56 -9.15
N SER A 42 -17.49 -10.49 -8.40
CA SER A 42 -17.18 -9.21 -9.00
C SER A 42 -15.99 -9.48 -9.90
N SER A 43 -16.24 -9.47 -11.21
CA SER A 43 -15.17 -9.52 -12.19
C SER A 43 -14.21 -8.39 -11.84
N HIS A 44 -13.07 -8.72 -11.24
CA HIS A 44 -11.94 -7.81 -11.18
C HIS A 44 -11.58 -7.56 -12.63
N GLN A 45 -12.15 -6.51 -13.22
CA GLN A 45 -11.65 -5.98 -14.47
C GLN A 45 -10.22 -5.58 -14.18
N GLU A 46 -9.30 -6.22 -14.88
CA GLU A 46 -7.89 -5.86 -14.94
C GLU A 46 -7.81 -4.34 -15.15
N LYS A 47 -7.48 -3.63 -14.06
CA LYS A 47 -7.48 -2.17 -14.08
C LYS A 47 -6.18 -1.74 -14.74
N VAL A 48 -6.26 -1.46 -16.03
CA VAL A 48 -5.14 -0.92 -16.81
C VAL A 48 -4.98 0.55 -16.43
N THR A 49 -4.05 0.82 -15.52
CA THR A 49 -3.81 2.19 -15.02
C THR A 49 -2.95 3.01 -15.97
N LEU A 50 -2.05 2.39 -16.73
CA LEU A 50 -1.23 3.04 -17.75
C LEU A 50 -1.60 2.52 -19.14
N LEU A 51 -2.00 3.42 -20.03
CA LEU A 51 -2.39 3.07 -21.40
C LEU A 51 -1.31 3.42 -22.41
N ASP A 52 -0.74 4.61 -22.31
CA ASP A 52 0.20 5.11 -23.31
C ASP A 52 1.19 6.11 -22.71
N VAL A 53 2.37 6.23 -23.33
CA VAL A 53 3.45 7.10 -22.91
C VAL A 53 4.04 7.81 -24.11
N HIS A 54 4.26 9.12 -24.00
CA HIS A 54 4.95 9.91 -25.01
C HIS A 54 5.94 10.86 -24.35
N VAL A 55 6.93 11.33 -25.11
CA VAL A 55 8.00 12.20 -24.60
C VAL A 55 8.22 13.39 -25.53
N LEU A 56 8.44 14.56 -24.92
CA LEU A 56 9.00 15.74 -25.60
C LEU A 56 10.28 16.17 -24.90
N ASP A 57 11.31 16.44 -25.69
CA ASP A 57 12.57 17.01 -25.23
C ASP A 57 12.53 18.54 -25.29
N SER A 58 13.32 19.21 -24.45
CA SER A 58 13.40 20.69 -24.40
C SER A 58 13.80 21.34 -25.72
N SER A 59 14.44 20.61 -26.64
CA SER A 59 14.73 21.07 -28.00
C SER A 59 13.48 21.53 -28.74
N CYS A 60 12.32 20.91 -28.47
CA CYS A 60 11.03 21.26 -29.08
C CYS A 60 10.58 22.70 -28.78
N LEU A 61 11.07 23.33 -27.71
CA LEU A 61 10.71 24.72 -27.41
C LEU A 61 11.25 25.72 -28.43
N ASN A 62 12.27 25.33 -29.21
CA ASN A 62 12.88 26.18 -30.23
C ASN A 62 12.28 25.99 -31.62
N GLU A 63 11.32 25.07 -31.76
CA GLU A 63 10.68 24.72 -33.03
C GLU A 63 9.27 25.33 -33.12
N GLU A 64 8.82 25.65 -34.34
CA GLU A 64 7.45 26.18 -34.54
C GLU A 64 6.38 25.13 -34.25
N SER A 65 6.69 23.86 -34.53
CA SER A 65 5.86 22.68 -34.28
C SER A 65 6.78 21.50 -33.99
N CYS A 66 6.52 20.78 -32.89
CA CYS A 66 7.26 19.59 -32.48
C CYS A 66 6.30 18.48 -32.08
N PHE A 67 6.55 17.26 -32.56
CA PHE A 67 5.76 16.08 -32.22
C PHE A 67 6.47 15.25 -31.17
N SER A 68 5.69 14.68 -30.25
CA SER A 68 6.22 13.75 -29.26
C SER A 68 6.58 12.41 -29.92
N TRP A 69 7.47 11.67 -29.27
CA TRP A 69 7.80 10.30 -29.64
C TRP A 69 7.32 9.33 -28.56
N GLN A 70 6.94 8.11 -28.97
CA GLN A 70 6.54 7.04 -28.06
C GLN A 70 7.78 6.17 -27.73
N PRO A 71 8.14 6.01 -26.45
CA PRO A 71 9.25 5.16 -26.04
C PRO A 71 8.88 3.68 -26.10
N SER A 72 9.89 2.82 -26.28
CA SER A 72 9.75 1.37 -26.16
C SER A 72 9.50 0.95 -24.71
N ASN A 73 10.12 1.65 -23.75
CA ASN A 73 9.98 1.35 -22.33
C ASN A 73 9.80 2.61 -21.49
N LEU A 74 8.96 2.50 -20.46
CA LEU A 74 8.86 3.43 -19.35
C LEU A 74 9.46 2.78 -18.10
N ILE A 75 10.34 3.51 -17.43
CA ILE A 75 10.96 3.08 -16.17
C ILE A 75 10.71 4.19 -15.14
N GLU A 76 9.95 3.88 -14.11
CA GLU A 76 9.69 4.79 -12.99
C GLU A 76 10.48 4.29 -11.77
N TYR A 77 11.51 5.05 -11.41
CA TYR A 77 12.37 4.75 -10.26
C TYR A 77 11.99 5.60 -9.06
N PHE A 78 11.69 4.95 -7.94
CA PHE A 78 11.34 5.60 -6.68
C PHE A 78 12.49 5.45 -5.69
N GLY A 79 13.15 6.58 -5.39
CA GLY A 79 14.35 6.67 -4.54
C GLY A 79 14.29 7.86 -3.59
N ALA A 80 15.41 8.16 -2.93
CA ALA A 80 15.61 9.38 -2.16
C ALA A 80 17.10 9.59 -1.93
N ASP A 81 17.56 10.84 -1.80
CA ASP A 81 18.99 11.12 -1.68
C ASP A 81 19.60 10.56 -0.39
N TRP A 82 18.82 10.47 0.70
CA TRP A 82 19.29 9.91 1.98
C TRP A 82 19.33 8.37 1.99
N CYS A 83 18.86 7.72 0.92
CA CYS A 83 18.75 6.27 0.83
C CYS A 83 20.07 5.66 0.34
N GLU A 84 20.90 5.18 1.26
CA GLU A 84 22.13 4.45 0.90
C GLU A 84 21.91 3.28 -0.09
N PRO A 85 20.89 2.39 0.05
CA PRO A 85 20.68 1.31 -0.91
C PRO A 85 20.21 1.75 -2.30
N CYS A 86 19.86 3.02 -2.48
CA CYS A 86 19.41 3.61 -3.74
C CYS A 86 20.58 3.92 -4.70
N LEU A 87 21.76 4.20 -4.15
CA LEU A 87 22.95 4.61 -4.91
C LEU A 87 23.39 3.58 -5.96
N GLU A 88 23.35 2.29 -5.62
CA GLU A 88 23.71 1.22 -6.55
C GLU A 88 22.73 1.13 -7.73
N ILE A 89 21.44 1.39 -7.47
CA ILE A 89 20.40 1.34 -8.50
C ILE A 89 20.48 2.54 -9.42
N GLU A 90 20.78 3.73 -8.89
CA GLU A 90 21.00 4.93 -9.69
C GLU A 90 22.17 4.76 -10.67
N GLN A 91 23.23 4.06 -10.27
CA GLN A 91 24.35 3.74 -11.16
C GLN A 91 23.97 2.82 -12.31
N GLU A 92 23.09 1.83 -12.06
CA GLU A 92 22.58 0.93 -13.11
C GLU A 92 21.61 1.66 -14.05
N ILE A 93 20.71 2.49 -13.50
CA ILE A 93 19.74 3.26 -14.29
C ILE A 93 20.44 4.21 -15.25
N ASN A 94 21.53 4.86 -14.81
CA ASN A 94 22.31 5.77 -15.64
C ASN A 94 23.00 5.10 -16.85
N GLN A 95 23.03 3.77 -16.91
CA GLN A 95 23.61 3.01 -18.02
C GLN A 95 22.57 2.59 -19.08
N ILE A 96 21.28 2.82 -18.83
CA ILE A 96 20.19 2.44 -19.73
C ILE A 96 20.15 3.37 -20.94
N ASP A 97 19.80 2.83 -22.11
CA ASP A 97 19.67 3.62 -23.34
C ASP A 97 18.43 4.53 -23.33
N PHE A 98 18.67 5.84 -23.23
CA PHE A 98 17.67 6.90 -23.21
C PHE A 98 17.04 7.24 -24.57
N ASN A 99 17.49 6.61 -25.67
CA ASN A 99 16.89 6.79 -27.00
C ASN A 99 15.65 5.91 -27.20
N GLU A 100 15.62 4.75 -26.56
CA GLU A 100 14.50 3.80 -26.67
C GLU A 100 13.65 3.78 -25.40
N SER A 101 14.23 4.13 -24.26
CA SER A 101 13.55 4.13 -22.96
C SER A 101 13.43 5.53 -22.40
N VAL A 102 12.35 5.77 -21.66
CA VAL A 102 12.19 6.95 -20.81
C VAL A 102 12.27 6.53 -19.35
N ILE A 103 13.03 7.29 -18.57
CA ILE A 103 13.21 7.07 -17.14
C ILE A 103 12.67 8.29 -16.40
N ILE A 104 11.90 8.05 -15.34
CA ILE A 104 11.45 9.09 -14.40
C ILE A 104 12.02 8.73 -13.03
N HIS A 105 12.83 9.62 -12.44
CA HIS A 105 13.21 9.53 -11.03
C HIS A 105 12.14 10.24 -10.20
N HIS A 106 11.67 9.55 -9.16
CA HIS A 106 10.65 10.01 -8.23
C HIS A 106 11.24 10.04 -6.82
N HIS A 107 11.18 11.19 -6.16
CA HIS A 107 11.49 11.33 -4.74
C HIS A 107 10.20 11.49 -3.91
N PRO A 108 9.60 10.38 -3.43
CA PRO A 108 8.38 10.38 -2.62
C PRO A 108 8.62 10.69 -1.14
N SER A 109 9.87 10.79 -0.69
CA SER A 109 10.21 11.04 0.71
C SER A 109 10.14 12.53 1.06
N THR A 110 9.29 12.91 2.02
CA THR A 110 9.20 14.30 2.53
C THR A 110 10.46 14.79 3.23
N SER A 111 11.39 13.89 3.55
CA SER A 111 12.70 14.23 4.14
C SER A 111 13.73 14.67 3.10
N ASP A 112 13.43 14.54 1.80
CA ASP A 112 14.30 14.93 0.71
C ASP A 112 14.05 16.40 0.33
N SER A 113 15.10 17.17 0.08
CA SER A 113 14.98 18.55 -0.40
C SER A 113 14.27 18.65 -1.76
N THR A 114 14.33 17.59 -2.56
CA THR A 114 13.72 17.48 -3.90
C THR A 114 12.39 16.72 -3.90
N PHE A 115 11.78 16.55 -2.72
CA PHE A 115 10.47 15.93 -2.56
C PHE A 115 9.40 16.49 -3.51
N LEU A 116 8.71 15.61 -4.23
CA LEU A 116 7.54 15.96 -5.03
C LEU A 116 6.29 15.23 -4.50
N GLN A 117 5.26 16.00 -4.15
CA GLN A 117 4.00 15.45 -3.61
C GLN A 117 3.34 14.45 -4.55
N TYR A 118 3.35 14.70 -5.87
CA TYR A 118 2.75 13.80 -6.84
C TYR A 118 3.53 12.49 -6.97
N SER A 119 4.87 12.52 -6.86
CA SER A 119 5.69 11.31 -6.76
C SER A 119 5.30 10.47 -5.54
N LYS A 120 5.03 11.11 -4.39
CA LYS A 120 4.53 10.42 -3.20
C LYS A 120 3.13 9.83 -3.39
N LEU A 121 2.20 10.57 -3.98
CA LEU A 121 0.86 10.04 -4.25
C LEU A 121 0.90 8.84 -5.20
N LYS A 122 1.76 8.86 -6.22
CA LYS A 122 1.96 7.73 -7.13
C LYS A 122 2.55 6.52 -6.39
N PHE A 123 3.58 6.74 -5.59
CA PHE A 123 4.21 5.72 -4.74
C PHE A 123 3.21 5.08 -3.76
N ASP A 124 2.49 5.88 -2.97
CA ASP A 124 1.62 5.39 -1.89
C ASP A 124 0.29 4.81 -2.40
N ASN A 125 -0.32 5.43 -3.42
CA ASN A 125 -1.72 5.14 -3.77
C ASN A 125 -1.85 4.38 -5.10
N GLN A 126 -1.15 4.81 -6.15
CA GLN A 126 -1.28 4.20 -7.47
C GLN A 126 -0.53 2.85 -7.51
N TYR A 127 0.71 2.84 -7.02
CA TYR A 127 1.55 1.64 -6.99
C TYR A 127 1.61 0.94 -5.62
N ARG A 128 1.16 1.61 -4.54
CA ARG A 128 1.12 1.03 -3.19
C ARG A 128 2.45 0.40 -2.76
N LEU A 129 3.53 1.06 -3.13
CA LEU A 129 4.89 0.60 -2.86
C LEU A 129 5.17 0.70 -1.36
N LEU A 130 5.86 -0.31 -0.83
CA LEU A 130 6.13 -0.39 0.61
C LEU A 130 7.51 0.18 0.97
N PHE A 131 8.46 0.13 0.03
CA PHE A 131 9.86 0.44 0.30
C PHE A 131 10.51 1.16 -0.90
N ILE A 132 11.52 1.97 -0.60
CA ILE A 132 12.51 2.45 -1.57
C ILE A 132 13.83 1.68 -1.38
N PRO A 133 14.64 1.47 -2.43
CA PRO A 133 14.32 1.76 -3.82
C PRO A 133 13.25 0.79 -4.37
N SER A 134 12.42 1.28 -5.28
CA SER A 134 11.50 0.47 -6.08
C SER A 134 11.50 0.96 -7.52
N ILE A 135 11.38 0.05 -8.48
CA ILE A 135 11.33 0.35 -9.90
C ILE A 135 10.06 -0.26 -10.48
N VAL A 136 9.28 0.56 -11.18
CA VAL A 136 8.12 0.12 -11.97
C VAL A 136 8.46 0.23 -13.46
N ILE A 137 8.36 -0.87 -14.18
CA ILE A 137 8.64 -1.00 -15.61
C ILE A 137 7.32 -1.13 -16.36
N ASN A 138 7.11 -0.30 -17.37
CA ASN A 138 5.96 -0.31 -18.27
C ASN A 138 4.60 -0.27 -17.53
N GLY A 139 4.58 0.32 -16.33
CA GLY A 139 3.39 0.48 -15.50
C GLY A 139 2.89 -0.79 -14.81
N ASN A 140 3.58 -1.94 -14.89
CA ASN A 140 3.13 -3.19 -14.25
C ASN A 140 4.25 -4.06 -13.67
N GLY A 141 5.46 -4.02 -14.20
CA GLY A 141 6.59 -4.81 -13.72
C GLY A 141 7.25 -4.17 -12.51
N LEU A 142 7.35 -4.88 -11.40
CA LEU A 142 7.92 -4.36 -10.15
C LEU A 142 9.25 -5.05 -9.79
N LEU A 143 10.27 -4.23 -9.54
CA LEU A 143 11.49 -4.62 -8.84
C LEU A 143 11.55 -3.85 -7.51
N THR A 144 11.77 -4.54 -6.39
CA THR A 144 11.81 -3.92 -5.07
C THR A 144 13.13 -4.22 -4.35
N GLY A 145 13.74 -3.16 -3.81
CA GLY A 145 15.03 -3.22 -3.15
C GLY A 145 16.20 -3.41 -4.11
N THR A 146 17.42 -3.25 -3.58
CA THR A 146 18.64 -3.26 -4.39
C THR A 146 18.85 -4.58 -5.12
N SER A 147 18.64 -5.73 -4.46
CA SER A 147 18.91 -7.03 -5.07
C SER A 147 18.09 -7.30 -6.34
N GLN A 148 16.81 -6.90 -6.34
CA GLN A 148 15.96 -7.01 -7.53
C GLN A 148 16.20 -5.87 -8.51
N GLY A 149 16.46 -4.65 -8.02
CA GLY A 149 16.73 -3.49 -8.87
C GLY A 149 17.93 -3.70 -9.80
N LEU A 150 18.95 -4.45 -9.37
CA LEU A 150 20.10 -4.81 -10.23
C LEU A 150 19.71 -5.73 -11.41
N GLU A 151 18.51 -6.32 -11.42
CA GLU A 151 17.99 -7.10 -12.56
C GLU A 151 17.34 -6.21 -13.65
N ILE A 152 17.34 -4.88 -13.50
CA ILE A 152 16.62 -3.94 -14.39
C ILE A 152 16.88 -4.16 -15.88
N ASN A 153 18.14 -4.34 -16.28
CA ASN A 153 18.51 -4.56 -17.68
C ASN A 153 17.90 -5.84 -18.26
N GLN A 154 17.77 -6.89 -17.44
CA GLN A 154 17.07 -8.11 -17.86
C GLN A 154 15.56 -7.89 -17.88
N ALA A 155 15.01 -7.29 -16.82
CA ALA A 155 13.57 -7.08 -16.67
C ALA A 155 12.96 -6.25 -17.79
N ILE A 156 13.65 -5.20 -18.26
CA ILE A 156 13.22 -4.36 -19.40
C ILE A 156 13.05 -5.19 -20.69
N ASN A 157 13.92 -6.18 -20.91
CA ASN A 157 13.86 -7.02 -22.11
C ASN A 157 12.77 -8.10 -22.01
N ASP A 158 12.41 -8.52 -20.80
CA ASP A 158 11.43 -9.57 -20.55
C ASP A 158 9.99 -9.01 -20.51
N ILE A 159 9.81 -7.74 -20.12
CA ILE A 159 8.51 -7.08 -20.02
C ILE A 159 8.21 -6.29 -21.29
N ASN A 160 7.33 -6.84 -22.12
CA ASN A 160 6.82 -6.11 -23.28
C ASN A 160 5.92 -4.95 -22.84
N SER A 161 6.11 -3.78 -23.45
CA SER A 161 5.15 -2.68 -23.40
C SER A 161 4.06 -2.87 -24.46
N SER A 162 2.87 -2.35 -24.19
CA SER A 162 1.79 -2.23 -25.18
C SER A 162 1.14 -0.86 -25.09
N PHE A 163 1.96 0.18 -25.27
CA PHE A 163 1.50 1.57 -25.21
C PHE A 163 0.58 1.89 -26.39
N ASN A 164 -0.66 2.25 -26.07
CA ASN A 164 -1.67 2.60 -27.04
C ASN A 164 -2.78 3.43 -26.39
N GLY A 165 -3.18 4.50 -27.06
CA GLY A 165 -4.27 5.36 -26.61
C GLY A 165 -4.07 6.82 -27.00
N ILE A 166 -2.83 7.24 -27.26
CA ILE A 166 -2.46 8.54 -27.80
C ILE A 166 -2.16 8.35 -29.29
N GLN A 167 -2.84 9.12 -30.14
CA GLN A 167 -2.54 9.16 -31.57
C GLN A 167 -1.41 10.13 -31.87
N ASP A 168 -1.48 11.33 -31.27
CA ASP A 168 -0.51 12.40 -31.47
C ASP A 168 -0.52 13.39 -30.30
N ILE A 169 0.66 13.93 -30.01
CA ILE A 169 0.86 15.11 -29.16
C ILE A 169 1.78 16.06 -29.92
N GLU A 170 1.33 17.31 -30.08
CA GLU A 170 2.06 18.37 -30.75
C GLU A 170 2.20 19.57 -29.82
N LEU A 171 3.42 20.08 -29.67
CA LEU A 171 3.67 21.38 -29.07
C LEU A 171 3.84 22.42 -30.16
N ASN A 172 2.97 23.43 -30.18
CA ASN A 172 2.99 24.50 -31.17
C ASN A 172 2.89 25.86 -30.48
N ASN A 173 3.94 26.66 -30.59
CA ASN A 173 4.04 27.99 -29.99
C ASN A 173 3.63 28.03 -28.50
N GLY A 174 4.11 27.04 -27.72
CA GLY A 174 3.83 26.92 -26.29
C GLY A 174 2.42 26.44 -25.92
N THR A 175 1.57 26.12 -26.91
CA THR A 175 0.30 25.42 -26.68
C THR A 175 0.46 23.97 -27.07
N LEU A 176 0.13 23.08 -26.13
CA LEU A 176 0.08 21.64 -26.34
C LEU A 176 -1.26 21.29 -26.96
N TYR A 177 -1.23 20.44 -27.97
CA TYR A 177 -2.39 19.80 -28.58
C TYR A 177 -2.21 18.29 -28.47
N TRP A 178 -3.29 17.58 -28.21
CA TRP A 178 -3.25 16.12 -28.17
C TRP A 178 -4.55 15.51 -28.68
N ASN A 179 -4.40 14.30 -29.16
CA ASN A 179 -5.48 13.45 -29.61
C ASN A 179 -5.30 12.08 -28.99
N ALA A 180 -6.13 11.79 -27.99
CA ALA A 180 -6.05 10.58 -27.20
C ALA A 180 -7.45 10.00 -26.97
N SER A 181 -7.48 8.74 -26.54
CA SER A 181 -8.69 8.07 -26.08
C SER A 181 -9.30 8.85 -24.92
N ALA A 182 -10.60 9.09 -24.98
CA ALA A 182 -11.32 9.85 -23.94
C ALA A 182 -11.61 8.98 -22.72
N GLY A 183 -11.84 9.62 -21.57
CA GLY A 183 -12.18 8.96 -20.30
C GLY A 183 -10.98 8.69 -19.39
N TYR A 184 -9.79 9.13 -19.78
CA TYR A 184 -8.54 8.99 -19.04
C TYR A 184 -7.97 10.37 -18.65
N ASN A 185 -6.93 10.37 -17.83
CA ASN A 185 -6.14 11.57 -17.53
C ASN A 185 -4.87 11.56 -18.37
N LEU A 186 -4.57 12.71 -18.99
CA LEU A 186 -3.26 12.98 -19.57
C LEU A 186 -2.39 13.64 -18.50
N ASN A 187 -1.52 12.84 -17.90
CA ASN A 187 -0.60 13.25 -16.85
C ASN A 187 0.75 13.63 -17.45
N LEU A 188 1.27 14.79 -17.07
CA LEU A 188 2.52 15.34 -17.59
C LEU A 188 3.52 15.44 -16.45
N TRP A 189 4.67 14.80 -16.61
CA TRP A 189 5.80 14.87 -15.68
C TRP A 189 6.91 15.69 -16.29
N MET A 190 7.27 16.80 -15.65
CA MET A 190 8.44 17.58 -16.03
C MET A 190 9.67 17.02 -15.34
N LEU A 191 10.66 16.68 -16.14
CA LEU A 191 11.93 16.10 -15.71
C LEU A 191 13.04 17.12 -15.91
N GLU A 192 13.89 17.26 -14.91
CA GLU A 192 15.03 18.18 -14.92
C GLU A 192 16.28 17.53 -14.32
N GLU A 193 17.45 18.02 -14.76
CA GLU A 193 18.70 17.69 -14.11
C GLU A 193 18.77 18.37 -12.74
N THR A 194 18.81 17.57 -11.67
CA THR A 194 18.80 18.06 -10.29
C THR A 194 20.00 17.51 -9.51
N PRO A 195 20.81 18.36 -8.86
CA PRO A 195 21.93 17.90 -8.04
C PRO A 195 21.47 17.00 -6.90
N HIS A 196 22.20 15.91 -6.64
CA HIS A 196 21.97 15.06 -5.47
C HIS A 196 22.39 15.80 -4.19
N GLU A 197 21.61 15.68 -3.12
CA GLU A 197 21.81 16.44 -1.87
C GLU A 197 23.12 16.08 -1.15
N PHE A 198 23.44 14.79 -1.09
CA PHE A 198 24.60 14.27 -0.34
C PHE A 198 25.78 13.81 -1.18
N GLU A 199 25.62 13.68 -2.50
CA GLU A 199 26.60 13.08 -3.40
C GLU A 199 27.01 14.05 -4.49
N ASN A 200 28.20 13.88 -5.06
CA ASN A 200 28.76 14.80 -6.06
C ASN A 200 28.37 14.42 -7.49
N TYR A 201 27.08 14.22 -7.74
CA TYR A 201 26.51 14.01 -9.08
C TYR A 201 25.07 14.57 -9.14
N SER A 202 24.49 14.61 -10.34
CA SER A 202 23.10 15.06 -10.55
C SER A 202 22.23 13.94 -11.09
N HIS A 203 20.99 13.88 -10.62
CA HIS A 203 19.91 13.09 -11.22
C HIS A 203 19.52 13.72 -12.56
N GLN A 204 19.60 12.98 -13.67
CA GLN A 204 19.36 13.55 -15.00
C GLN A 204 17.86 13.73 -15.33
N ASN A 205 16.99 12.90 -14.75
CA ASN A 205 15.58 12.80 -15.10
C ASN A 205 14.68 12.84 -13.85
N LEU A 206 14.95 13.75 -12.93
CA LEU A 206 14.15 13.90 -11.71
C LEU A 206 12.84 14.62 -11.99
N ALA A 207 11.73 14.05 -11.53
CA ALA A 207 10.43 14.68 -11.62
C ALA A 207 10.36 15.90 -10.67
N THR A 208 10.27 17.10 -11.25
CA THR A 208 10.21 18.37 -10.50
C THR A 208 8.83 19.04 -10.55
N SER A 209 8.01 18.72 -11.56
CA SER A 209 6.66 19.27 -11.70
C SER A 209 5.69 18.28 -12.32
N PHE A 210 4.40 18.50 -12.08
CA PHE A 210 3.32 17.65 -12.55
C PHE A 210 2.09 18.47 -12.95
N LEU A 211 1.49 18.11 -14.08
CA LEU A 211 0.17 18.60 -14.52
C LEU A 211 -0.71 17.41 -14.91
N SER A 212 -2.03 17.59 -14.79
CA SER A 212 -3.00 16.58 -15.21
C SER A 212 -4.15 17.25 -15.94
N PHE A 213 -4.53 16.69 -17.09
CA PHE A 213 -5.65 17.15 -17.89
C PHE A 213 -6.61 16.00 -18.16
N ASP A 214 -7.90 16.32 -18.28
CA ASP A 214 -8.85 15.39 -18.88
C ASP A 214 -8.44 15.15 -20.34
N SER A 215 -8.26 13.88 -20.72
CA SER A 215 -7.87 13.48 -22.09
C SER A 215 -8.82 13.99 -23.18
N GLY A 216 -10.08 14.28 -22.83
CA GLY A 216 -11.08 14.85 -23.74
C GLY A 216 -10.92 16.35 -23.99
N ASN A 217 -10.24 17.09 -23.12
CA ASN A 217 -9.75 18.44 -23.46
C ASN A 217 -8.66 18.23 -24.50
N LYS A 218 -8.65 18.94 -25.62
CA LYS A 218 -7.72 18.62 -26.75
C LYS A 218 -6.47 19.50 -26.80
N SER A 219 -6.36 20.42 -25.85
CA SER A 219 -5.28 21.40 -25.84
C SER A 219 -5.15 22.10 -24.49
N ALA A 220 -3.92 22.52 -24.16
CA ALA A 220 -3.63 23.35 -23.00
C ALA A 220 -2.42 24.25 -23.28
N ASN A 221 -2.43 25.47 -22.73
CA ASN A 221 -1.28 26.36 -22.83
C ASN A 221 -0.24 25.97 -21.76
N LEU A 222 0.99 25.69 -22.19
CA LEU A 222 2.12 25.32 -21.34
C LEU A 222 3.18 26.40 -21.24
N SER A 223 3.03 27.56 -21.90
CA SER A 223 4.08 28.57 -22.04
C SER A 223 4.66 29.03 -20.70
N SER A 224 3.84 29.18 -19.67
CA SER A 224 4.30 29.57 -18.33
C SER A 224 4.94 28.41 -17.57
N TRP A 225 4.55 27.17 -17.88
CA TRP A 225 5.07 25.98 -17.22
C TRP A 225 6.45 25.61 -17.75
N THR A 226 6.67 25.78 -19.06
CA THR A 226 7.94 25.46 -19.73
C THR A 226 8.90 26.65 -19.82
N GLU A 227 8.74 27.67 -18.99
CA GLU A 227 9.60 28.86 -19.00
C GLU A 227 10.98 28.51 -18.43
N ASN A 228 12.05 28.69 -19.23
CA ASN A 228 13.44 28.37 -18.88
C ASN A 228 13.70 26.89 -18.52
N TRP A 229 12.78 26.00 -18.88
CA TRP A 229 12.91 24.58 -18.62
C TRP A 229 13.93 23.93 -19.56
N ASN A 230 14.73 22.99 -19.02
CA ASN A 230 15.68 22.18 -19.77
C ASN A 230 15.66 20.73 -19.28
N GLY A 231 15.09 19.82 -20.07
CA GLY A 231 15.00 18.40 -19.75
C GLY A 231 13.98 17.67 -20.64
N ARG A 232 13.17 16.77 -20.05
CA ARG A 232 12.10 16.02 -20.74
C ARG A 232 10.73 16.20 -20.11
N ILE A 233 9.67 16.25 -20.92
CA ILE A 233 8.28 16.14 -20.45
C ILE A 233 7.77 14.78 -20.86
N VAL A 234 7.33 13.99 -19.89
CA VAL A 234 6.74 12.68 -20.12
C VAL A 234 5.23 12.79 -19.98
N PHE A 235 4.53 12.43 -21.04
CA PHE A 235 3.08 12.35 -21.13
C PHE A 235 2.68 10.92 -20.85
N MET A 236 1.76 10.72 -19.91
CA MET A 236 1.23 9.42 -19.55
C MET A 236 -0.29 9.48 -19.65
N LEU A 237 -0.88 8.64 -20.51
CA LEU A 237 -2.33 8.45 -20.54
C LEU A 237 -2.69 7.40 -19.50
N GLU A 238 -3.33 7.81 -18.42
CA GLU A 238 -3.58 6.97 -17.26
C GLU A 238 -5.06 6.96 -16.84
N ASP A 239 -5.53 5.82 -16.36
CA ASP A 239 -6.82 5.72 -15.64
C ASP A 239 -6.63 6.04 -14.16
N ALA A 240 -7.67 6.56 -13.51
CA ALA A 240 -7.64 6.80 -12.08
C ALA A 240 -7.76 5.48 -11.30
N GLY A 241 -6.71 5.04 -10.62
CA GLY A 241 -6.81 4.03 -9.57
C GLY A 241 -5.53 3.28 -9.25
N ILE A 242 -5.70 2.10 -8.66
CA ILE A 242 -4.61 1.24 -8.22
C ILE A 242 -4.18 0.34 -9.38
N THR A 243 -2.88 0.27 -9.60
CA THR A 243 -2.24 -0.60 -10.57
C THR A 243 -2.00 -1.98 -9.98
N ASN A 244 -2.30 -3.01 -10.76
CA ASN A 244 -1.85 -4.36 -10.44
C ASN A 244 -0.39 -4.55 -10.86
N LEU A 245 0.49 -4.68 -9.87
CA LEU A 245 1.92 -4.91 -10.06
C LEU A 245 2.24 -6.40 -10.06
N THR A 246 3.13 -6.80 -10.96
CA THR A 246 3.67 -8.16 -11.06
C THR A 246 5.17 -8.10 -10.85
N SER A 247 5.74 -9.05 -10.09
CA SER A 247 7.19 -9.06 -9.89
C SER A 247 7.91 -9.27 -11.22
N ALA A 248 8.87 -8.40 -11.50
CA ALA A 248 9.73 -8.43 -12.68
C ALA A 248 11.07 -9.15 -12.42
N SER A 249 11.31 -9.59 -11.18
CA SER A 249 12.54 -10.26 -10.77
C SER A 249 12.42 -11.77 -10.97
N SER A 250 13.54 -12.40 -11.35
CA SER A 250 13.70 -13.85 -11.37
C SER A 250 13.69 -14.48 -9.97
N GLN A 251 13.83 -13.65 -8.92
CA GLN A 251 13.85 -14.01 -7.51
C GLN A 251 12.83 -13.15 -6.72
N PRO A 252 11.52 -13.37 -6.90
CA PRO A 252 10.49 -12.58 -6.25
C PRO A 252 10.59 -12.69 -4.71
N LEU A 253 10.24 -11.61 -4.02
CA LEU A 253 10.24 -11.53 -2.55
C LEU A 253 9.09 -12.36 -1.97
N GLY A 254 9.26 -13.68 -1.89
CA GLY A 254 8.34 -14.58 -1.20
C GLY A 254 6.85 -14.37 -1.55
N ASN A 255 5.97 -14.59 -0.58
CA ASN A 255 4.51 -14.59 -0.76
C ASN A 255 3.87 -13.19 -0.54
N PHE A 256 4.61 -12.10 -0.76
CA PHE A 256 4.07 -10.75 -0.61
C PHE A 256 3.21 -10.38 -1.82
N ASP A 257 1.94 -10.10 -1.58
CA ASP A 257 1.00 -9.62 -2.60
C ASP A 257 0.88 -8.10 -2.54
N PHE A 258 1.39 -7.42 -3.57
CA PHE A 258 1.30 -5.96 -3.72
C PHE A 258 -0.10 -5.50 -4.15
N ASN A 259 -0.91 -6.43 -4.67
CA ASN A 259 -2.24 -6.17 -5.20
C ASN A 259 -3.33 -6.52 -4.20
N GLN A 260 -2.96 -6.99 -2.99
CA GLN A 260 -3.92 -7.26 -1.94
C GLN A 260 -4.63 -5.94 -1.65
N GLU A 261 -5.83 -5.74 -2.22
CA GLU A 261 -6.73 -4.71 -1.75
C GLU A 261 -6.77 -4.92 -0.25
N GLN A 262 -6.39 -3.88 0.49
CA GLN A 262 -6.81 -3.88 1.88
C GLN A 262 -8.31 -3.84 1.73
N ASP A 263 -8.95 -5.01 1.79
CA ASP A 263 -10.26 -5.13 2.36
C ASP A 263 -10.09 -4.41 3.69
N VAL A 264 -10.32 -3.10 3.66
CA VAL A 264 -11.25 -2.52 4.59
C VAL A 264 -12.48 -3.39 4.32
N ASP A 265 -12.50 -4.53 5.00
CA ASP A 265 -13.71 -5.09 5.54
C ASP A 265 -14.36 -3.86 6.14
N ASP A 266 -15.19 -3.22 5.32
CA ASP A 266 -16.51 -2.80 5.71
C ASP A 266 -17.03 -4.04 6.43
N GLU A 267 -16.65 -4.16 7.71
CA GLU A 267 -17.15 -5.12 8.66
C GLU A 267 -18.58 -4.65 8.97
N LYS A 268 -19.39 -4.45 7.92
CA LYS A 268 -20.81 -4.74 7.88
C LYS A 268 -21.00 -6.25 8.01
N SER A 269 -20.34 -6.84 9.00
CA SER A 269 -21.03 -7.82 9.80
C SER A 269 -22.27 -7.07 10.31
N VAL A 270 -23.45 -7.58 9.96
CA VAL A 270 -24.71 -7.18 10.59
C VAL A 270 -24.62 -7.65 12.04
N ARG A 271 -23.83 -6.95 12.84
CA ARG A 271 -23.83 -7.01 14.29
C ARG A 271 -24.44 -5.69 14.69
N GLU A 272 -25.66 -5.77 15.23
CA GLU A 272 -26.28 -4.66 15.93
C GLU A 272 -25.19 -3.91 16.71
N GLU A 273 -24.97 -2.64 16.38
CA GLU A 273 -23.97 -1.80 17.02
C GLU A 273 -24.23 -1.78 18.53
N LEU A 274 -23.59 -2.69 19.25
CA LEU A 274 -23.54 -2.66 20.70
C LEU A 274 -22.75 -1.40 21.04
N LYS A 275 -23.46 -0.41 21.59
CA LYS A 275 -22.87 0.87 22.00
C LYS A 275 -21.54 0.62 22.73
N PRO A 276 -20.49 1.40 22.48
CA PRO A 276 -19.18 1.19 23.10
C PRO A 276 -19.24 1.17 24.65
N SER A 277 -20.24 1.84 25.24
CA SER A 277 -20.54 1.77 26.67
C SER A 277 -20.99 0.38 27.15
N THR A 278 -21.81 -0.33 26.37
CA THR A 278 -22.24 -1.70 26.67
C THR A 278 -21.10 -2.70 26.55
N LEU A 279 -20.21 -2.53 25.58
CA LEU A 279 -19.03 -3.39 25.42
C LEU A 279 -18.04 -3.19 26.58
N ALA A 280 -17.75 -1.94 26.94
CA ALA A 280 -16.89 -1.63 28.08
C ALA A 280 -17.45 -2.19 29.40
N LEU A 281 -18.77 -2.12 29.59
CA LEU A 281 -19.45 -2.66 30.77
C LEU A 281 -19.38 -4.20 30.83
N MET A 282 -19.58 -4.87 29.69
CA MET A 282 -19.47 -6.33 29.60
C MET A 282 -18.05 -6.82 29.91
N VAL A 283 -17.03 -6.19 29.30
CA VAL A 283 -15.62 -6.52 29.56
C VAL A 283 -15.25 -6.25 31.03
N GLY A 284 -15.73 -5.15 31.59
CA GLY A 284 -15.54 -4.81 33.01
C GLY A 284 -16.12 -5.86 33.96
N ILE A 285 -17.33 -6.36 33.69
CA ILE A 285 -17.96 -7.42 34.49
C ILE A 285 -17.17 -8.73 34.39
N ILE A 286 -16.70 -9.09 33.20
CA ILE A 286 -15.91 -10.32 33.00
C ILE A 286 -14.59 -10.23 33.78
N LEU A 287 -13.88 -9.11 33.68
CA LEU A 287 -12.63 -8.89 34.44
C LEU A 287 -12.88 -8.92 35.95
N PHE A 288 -14.00 -8.35 36.42
CA PHE A 288 -14.35 -8.38 37.84
C PHE A 288 -14.64 -9.81 38.34
N LEU A 289 -15.34 -10.62 37.54
CA LEU A 289 -15.60 -12.02 37.86
C LEU A 289 -14.31 -12.85 37.90
N LEU A 290 -13.34 -12.56 37.03
CA LEU A 290 -12.02 -13.20 37.06
C LEU A 290 -11.22 -12.83 38.32
N LEU A 291 -11.40 -11.62 38.86
CA LEU A 291 -10.70 -11.16 40.07
C LEU A 291 -11.38 -11.61 41.38
N LEU A 292 -12.62 -12.09 41.32
CA LEU A 292 -13.44 -12.46 42.47
C LEU A 292 -12.81 -13.56 43.38
N PRO A 293 -12.18 -14.62 42.85
CA PRO A 293 -11.49 -15.62 43.67
C PRO A 293 -10.33 -15.03 44.47
N ALA A 294 -9.56 -14.12 43.88
CA ALA A 294 -8.44 -13.45 44.53
C ALA A 294 -8.94 -12.52 45.66
N LEU A 295 -10.04 -11.80 45.45
CA LEU A 295 -10.67 -10.96 46.48
C LEU A 295 -11.21 -11.77 47.66
N ILE A 296 -11.81 -12.94 47.40
CA ILE A 296 -12.28 -13.85 48.46
C ILE A 296 -11.09 -14.37 49.27
N MET A 297 -10.01 -14.78 48.61
CA MET A 297 -8.78 -15.24 49.28
C MET A 297 -8.16 -14.14 50.14
N PHE A 298 -8.10 -12.91 49.62
CA PHE A 298 -7.61 -11.74 50.34
C PHE A 298 -8.44 -11.41 51.60
N GLN A 299 -9.77 -11.50 51.52
CA GLN A 299 -10.63 -11.32 52.69
C GLN A 299 -10.46 -12.45 53.72
N GLY A 300 -10.24 -13.67 53.27
CA GLY A 300 -9.93 -14.82 54.14
C GLY A 300 -8.68 -14.57 54.97
N LEU A 301 -7.59 -14.12 54.34
CA LEU A 301 -6.33 -13.76 55.00
C LEU A 301 -6.51 -12.60 55.98
N ARG A 302 -7.28 -11.57 55.60
CA ARG A 302 -7.56 -10.42 56.46
C ARG A 302 -8.35 -10.79 57.72
N LYS A 303 -9.24 -11.80 57.66
CA LYS A 303 -9.98 -12.30 58.82
C LYS A 303 -9.14 -13.20 59.72
N GLN A 304 -8.18 -13.94 59.18
CA GLN A 304 -7.25 -14.76 59.97
C GLN A 304 -6.29 -13.92 60.81
N GLY A 305 -5.86 -12.75 60.32
CA GLY A 305 -5.03 -11.81 61.08
C GLY A 305 -5.70 -11.16 62.30
N LYS A 306 -6.98 -11.44 62.57
CA LYS A 306 -7.76 -10.88 63.70
C LYS A 306 -7.98 -11.86 64.86
N LYS A 307 -7.51 -13.11 64.78
CA LYS A 307 -7.53 -14.07 65.89
C LYS A 307 -6.11 -14.30 66.40
N ILE A 308 -5.65 -13.40 67.27
CA ILE A 308 -4.60 -13.73 68.23
C ILE A 308 -5.35 -14.34 69.44
N PRO A 309 -5.03 -15.57 69.88
CA PRO A 309 -5.62 -16.12 71.09
C PRO A 309 -5.12 -15.36 72.32
N ASP A 310 -6.02 -14.98 73.21
CA ASP A 310 -5.68 -14.48 74.53
C ASP A 310 -4.82 -15.53 75.25
N ILE A 311 -3.65 -15.10 75.73
CA ILE A 311 -2.79 -15.86 76.61
C ILE A 311 -3.43 -15.76 78.00
N GLU A 312 -4.11 -16.82 78.45
CA GLU A 312 -4.43 -17.00 79.87
C GLU A 312 -3.10 -17.13 80.65
N GLN A 313 -2.85 -16.15 81.52
CA GLN A 313 -1.90 -16.24 82.62
C GLN A 313 -2.61 -16.84 83.85
N GLU A 314 -1.97 -17.87 84.42
CA GLU A 314 -2.19 -18.52 85.74
C GLU A 314 -3.59 -19.01 86.14
#